data_AF-A0A946UUM3-F1
#
_entry.id   AF-A0A946UUM3-F1
#
_cell.length_a   1.000
_cell.length_b   1.000
_cell.length_c   1.000
_cell.angle_alpha   90.00
_cell.angle_beta   90.00
_cell.angle_gamma   90.00
#
_symmetry.space_group_name_H-M   'P 1'
#
loop_
_entity.id
_entity.type
_entity.pdbx_description
1 polymer ?
#
loop_
_entity_poly.entity_id
_entity_poly.type
_entity_poly.pdbx_seq_one_letter_code
_entity_poly.pdbx_strand_id
1 'polypeptide(L)'
;MGTQLTTGHRWLIAMLCVLAVAGCSAQLEQRAAPMRVQSTNLSYVLQNSVELKAARAARTELRAGTRWTKIGEIEQGDVYETKDQVVIVNSFDVHEASIVVANQSVVGYYLKIENAFVAVEPVPIVLSRETQE
;
A
#
# COMPACT_ATOMS: atom_id res chain seq x y z
N MET A 1 9.07 -23.88 57.73
CA MET A 1 8.31 -23.60 56.49
C MET A 1 9.30 -23.14 55.43
N GLY A 2 9.83 -24.08 54.64
CA GLY A 2 10.82 -23.78 53.59
C GLY A 2 10.23 -24.16 52.23
N THR A 3 10.03 -23.17 51.36
CA THR A 3 9.49 -23.34 50.02
C THR A 3 10.59 -23.85 49.08
N GLN A 4 10.56 -25.14 48.77
CA GLN A 4 11.40 -25.75 47.73
C GLN A 4 10.79 -25.46 46.35
N LEU A 5 11.06 -24.28 45.76
CA LEU A 5 10.74 -24.04 44.35
C LEU A 5 11.77 -24.73 43.45
N THR A 6 11.30 -25.80 42.82
CA THR A 6 12.01 -26.70 41.92
C THR A 6 12.83 -26.00 40.82
N THR A 7 14.12 -26.32 40.75
CA THR A 7 15.10 -25.83 39.76
C THR A 7 14.71 -26.13 38.31
N GLY A 8 13.88 -27.17 38.07
CA GLY A 8 13.42 -27.59 36.75
C GLY A 8 12.40 -26.64 36.08
N HIS A 9 11.61 -25.91 36.87
CA HIS A 9 10.64 -24.94 36.32
C HIS A 9 11.31 -23.72 35.68
N ARG A 10 12.50 -23.33 36.16
CA ARG A 10 13.21 -22.15 35.67
C ARG A 10 13.71 -22.33 34.23
N TRP A 11 14.07 -23.56 33.85
CA TRP A 11 14.54 -23.90 32.50
C TRP A 11 13.37 -24.03 31.51
N LEU A 12 12.24 -24.58 31.95
CA LEU A 12 11.02 -24.65 31.15
C LEU A 12 10.44 -23.26 30.86
N ILE A 13 10.45 -22.36 31.85
CA ILE A 13 9.99 -20.97 31.68
C ILE A 13 10.93 -20.22 30.72
N ALA A 14 12.25 -20.37 30.88
CA ALA A 14 13.22 -19.73 29.98
C ALA A 14 13.07 -20.21 28.52
N MET A 15 12.85 -21.52 28.31
CA MET A 15 12.65 -22.10 26.98
C MET A 15 11.33 -21.66 26.34
N LEU A 16 10.25 -21.53 27.14
CA LEU A 16 8.95 -21.03 26.68
C LEU A 16 9.01 -19.54 26.29
N CYS A 17 9.76 -18.72 27.03
CA CYS A 17 9.97 -17.31 26.70
C CYS A 17 10.75 -17.12 25.38
N VAL A 18 11.67 -18.03 25.02
CA VAL A 18 12.43 -17.94 23.77
C VAL A 18 11.57 -18.28 22.55
N LEU A 19 10.61 -19.20 22.66
CA LEU A 19 9.69 -19.51 21.56
C LEU A 19 8.69 -18.38 21.26
N ALA A 20 8.36 -17.54 22.24
CA ALA A 20 7.34 -16.50 22.09
C ALA A 20 7.79 -15.28 21.26
N VAL A 21 9.08 -15.11 20.96
CA VAL A 21 9.62 -13.91 20.30
C VAL A 21 9.84 -14.09 18.78
N ALA A 22 9.63 -15.29 18.23
CA ALA A 22 9.83 -15.58 16.81
C ALA A 22 8.61 -15.26 15.92
N GLY A 23 7.77 -14.30 16.32
CA GLY A 23 6.67 -13.81 15.49
C GLY A 23 7.16 -12.79 14.45
N CYS A 24 7.64 -13.25 13.29
CA CYS A 24 7.90 -12.35 12.17
C CYS A 24 6.54 -11.96 11.57
N SER A 25 6.06 -10.75 11.83
CA SER A 25 4.79 -10.29 11.26
C SER A 25 4.94 -10.13 9.74
N ALA A 26 3.99 -10.70 8.99
CA ALA A 26 3.91 -10.57 7.54
C ALA A 26 3.34 -9.19 7.14
N GLN A 27 3.87 -8.12 7.72
CA GLN A 27 3.35 -6.77 7.56
C GLN A 27 3.74 -6.18 6.19
N LEU A 28 2.88 -5.32 5.67
CA LEU A 28 3.10 -4.53 4.46
C LEU A 28 4.23 -3.51 4.68
N GLU A 29 5.17 -3.41 3.74
CA GLU A 29 6.24 -2.40 3.83
C GLU A 29 5.69 -1.02 3.46
N GLN A 30 5.46 -0.19 4.47
CA GLN A 30 4.94 1.17 4.35
C GLN A 30 6.06 2.17 4.65
N ARG A 31 6.19 3.21 3.82
CA ARG A 31 7.16 4.31 4.03
C ARG A 31 6.39 5.61 4.19
N ALA A 32 6.68 6.39 5.23
CA ALA A 32 6.05 7.69 5.42
C ALA A 32 6.24 8.57 4.17
N ALA A 33 5.16 9.14 3.66
CA ALA A 33 5.15 9.88 2.40
C ALA A 33 4.30 11.15 2.57
N PRO A 34 4.87 12.27 3.04
CA PRO A 34 4.11 13.51 3.13
C PRO A 34 3.69 13.99 1.74
N MET A 35 2.38 14.19 1.53
CA MET A 35 1.83 14.63 0.25
C MET A 35 1.70 16.15 0.18
N ARG A 36 2.15 16.73 -0.94
CA ARG A 36 1.76 18.09 -1.33
C ARG A 36 0.43 18.00 -2.07
N VAL A 37 -0.63 18.50 -1.45
CA VAL A 37 -1.97 18.49 -2.04
C VAL A 37 -2.03 19.43 -3.23
N GLN A 38 -2.67 18.98 -4.31
CA GLN A 38 -2.94 19.78 -5.49
C GLN A 38 -4.41 19.63 -5.89
N SER A 39 -5.09 20.76 -6.06
CA SER A 39 -6.44 20.79 -6.60
C SER A 39 -6.38 21.04 -8.09
N THR A 40 -6.74 20.04 -8.89
CA THR A 40 -6.95 20.21 -10.33
C THR A 40 -8.32 19.70 -10.74
N ASN A 41 -8.90 20.35 -11.75
CA ASN A 41 -10.14 19.90 -12.39
C ASN A 41 -9.87 18.98 -13.59
N LEU A 42 -8.60 18.63 -13.85
CA LEU A 42 -8.23 17.74 -14.94
C LEU A 42 -8.57 16.30 -14.56
N SER A 43 -9.38 15.68 -15.41
CA SER A 43 -9.73 14.26 -15.36
C SER A 43 -8.97 13.51 -16.46
N TYR A 44 -8.51 12.32 -16.13
CA TYR A 44 -7.79 11.42 -17.02
C TYR A 44 -8.50 10.08 -17.10
N VAL A 45 -8.37 9.37 -18.21
CA VAL A 45 -8.92 8.02 -18.38
C VAL A 45 -7.77 7.05 -18.58
N LEU A 46 -7.72 6.01 -17.74
CA LEU A 46 -6.80 4.88 -17.95
C LEU A 46 -7.21 4.10 -19.19
N GLN A 47 -6.31 3.99 -20.17
CA GLN A 47 -6.63 3.37 -21.46
C GLN A 47 -6.49 1.85 -21.46
N ASN A 48 -5.64 1.30 -20.60
CA ASN A 48 -5.33 -0.13 -20.54
C ASN A 48 -5.47 -0.68 -19.12
N SER A 49 -6.09 -1.86 -18.97
CA SER A 49 -6.12 -2.53 -17.67
C SER A 49 -4.71 -2.97 -17.28
N VAL A 50 -4.36 -2.84 -16.01
CA VAL A 50 -3.07 -3.29 -15.47
C VAL A 50 -3.25 -4.00 -14.14
N GLU A 51 -2.45 -5.05 -13.90
CA GLU A 51 -2.38 -5.70 -12.60
C GLU A 51 -1.21 -5.15 -11.79
N LEU A 52 -1.48 -4.79 -10.55
CA LEU A 52 -0.48 -4.35 -9.59
C LEU A 52 -0.29 -5.41 -8.51
N LYS A 53 0.96 -5.59 -8.07
CA LYS A 53 1.32 -6.49 -6.98
C LYS A 53 2.31 -5.82 -6.04
N ALA A 54 1.83 -5.44 -4.85
CA ALA A 54 2.71 -5.06 -3.75
C ALA A 54 3.19 -6.30 -3.00
N ALA A 55 4.36 -6.20 -2.35
CA ALA A 55 4.88 -7.25 -1.50
C ALA A 55 3.85 -7.58 -0.39
N ARG A 56 3.55 -8.87 -0.21
CA ARG A 56 2.59 -9.38 0.79
C ARG A 56 1.14 -8.85 0.68
N ALA A 57 0.76 -8.25 -0.44
CA ALA A 57 -0.64 -7.92 -0.74
C ALA A 57 -1.19 -8.83 -1.85
N ALA A 58 -2.51 -8.94 -1.99
CA ALA A 58 -3.16 -9.55 -3.15
C ALA A 58 -2.86 -8.74 -4.43
N ARG A 59 -3.17 -9.31 -5.61
CA ARG A 59 -3.14 -8.55 -6.86
C ARG A 59 -4.34 -7.61 -6.91
N THR A 60 -4.12 -6.42 -7.43
CA THR A 60 -5.19 -5.42 -7.67
C THR A 60 -5.19 -5.09 -9.16
N GLU A 61 -6.31 -5.31 -9.83
CA GLU A 61 -6.51 -4.84 -11.20
C GLU A 61 -6.95 -3.37 -11.17
N LEU A 62 -6.29 -2.53 -11.96
CA LEU A 62 -6.79 -1.21 -12.33
C LEU A 62 -7.46 -1.34 -13.70
N ARG A 63 -8.76 -1.04 -13.76
CA ARG A 63 -9.55 -1.29 -14.97
C ARG A 63 -9.36 -0.18 -16.00
N ALA A 64 -9.23 -0.54 -17.28
CA ALA A 64 -9.38 0.42 -18.37
C ALA A 64 -10.73 1.16 -18.29
N GLY A 65 -10.76 2.41 -18.75
CA GLY A 65 -11.93 3.30 -18.71
C GLY A 65 -12.14 4.02 -17.37
N THR A 66 -11.39 3.66 -16.33
CA THR A 66 -11.48 4.32 -15.01
C THR A 66 -11.02 5.78 -15.11
N ARG A 67 -11.79 6.70 -14.50
CA ARG A 67 -11.49 8.14 -14.43
C ARG A 67 -10.63 8.49 -13.23
N TRP A 68 -9.57 9.25 -13.46
CA TRP A 68 -8.52 9.54 -12.50
C TRP A 68 -8.34 11.06 -12.38
N THR A 69 -8.13 11.55 -11.17
CA THR A 69 -7.82 12.96 -10.91
C THR A 69 -6.52 13.04 -10.14
N LYS A 70 -5.56 13.86 -10.59
CA LYS A 70 -4.35 14.13 -9.80
C LYS A 70 -4.75 14.89 -8.53
N ILE A 71 -4.38 14.40 -7.36
CA ILE A 71 -4.73 15.00 -6.06
C ILE A 71 -3.52 15.56 -5.31
N GLY A 72 -2.31 15.26 -5.77
CA GLY A 72 -1.10 15.73 -5.14
C GLY A 72 0.15 15.05 -5.67
N GLU A 73 1.23 15.25 -4.94
CA GLU A 73 2.56 14.73 -5.25
C GLU A 73 3.27 14.29 -3.97
N ILE A 74 3.99 13.18 -4.05
CA ILE A 74 4.96 12.70 -3.05
C ILE A 74 6.34 12.59 -3.71
N GLU A 75 7.37 12.24 -2.94
CA GLU A 75 8.73 12.08 -3.49
C GLU A 75 8.80 11.06 -4.64
N GLN A 76 7.98 10.02 -4.58
CA GLN A 76 7.97 8.91 -5.52
C GLN A 76 7.20 9.21 -6.81
N GLY A 77 6.36 10.26 -6.85
CA GLY A 77 5.59 10.61 -8.05
C GLY A 77 4.28 11.33 -7.77
N ASP A 78 3.49 11.43 -8.83
CA ASP A 78 2.17 12.04 -8.84
C ASP A 78 1.13 11.10 -8.24
N VAL A 79 0.28 11.62 -7.35
CA VAL A 79 -0.78 10.84 -6.70
C VAL A 79 -2.10 11.10 -7.40
N TYR A 80 -2.75 10.02 -7.84
CA TYR A 80 -4.02 10.02 -8.55
C TYR A 80 -5.10 9.30 -7.75
N GLU A 81 -6.25 9.97 -7.65
CA GLU A 81 -7.48 9.40 -7.11
C GLU A 81 -8.33 8.82 -8.24
N THR A 82 -8.81 7.59 -8.08
CA THR A 82 -9.75 6.96 -9.00
C THR A 82 -11.19 7.32 -8.62
N LYS A 83 -12.03 7.69 -9.59
CA LYS A 83 -13.40 8.18 -9.35
C LYS A 83 -14.46 7.09 -9.36
N ASP A 84 -14.31 6.10 -10.23
CA ASP A 84 -15.26 5.02 -10.51
C ASP A 84 -14.68 3.63 -10.21
N GLN A 85 -13.57 3.60 -9.47
CA GLN A 85 -13.00 2.41 -8.85
C GLN A 85 -12.52 2.80 -7.45
N VAL A 86 -12.84 1.99 -6.45
CA VAL A 86 -12.16 2.06 -5.14
C VAL A 86 -10.93 1.18 -5.22
N VAL A 87 -9.76 1.73 -4.90
CA VAL A 87 -8.50 0.97 -4.88
C VAL A 87 -8.22 0.52 -3.45
N ILE A 88 -8.06 -0.79 -3.29
CA ILE A 88 -7.79 -1.43 -2.02
C ILE A 88 -6.47 -2.20 -2.11
N VAL A 89 -5.61 -2.01 -1.12
CA VAL A 89 -4.45 -2.86 -0.87
C VAL A 89 -4.83 -3.89 0.18
N ASN A 90 -5.13 -5.11 -0.28
CA ASN A 90 -5.52 -6.21 0.58
C ASN A 90 -4.28 -7.01 1.00
N SER A 91 -3.80 -6.79 2.22
CA SER A 91 -2.62 -7.46 2.79
C SER A 91 -3.01 -8.25 4.04
N PHE A 92 -2.20 -8.24 5.10
CA PHE A 92 -2.66 -8.66 6.42
C PHE A 92 -3.81 -7.77 6.91
N ASP A 93 -3.69 -6.46 6.67
CA ASP A 93 -4.74 -5.47 6.84
C ASP A 93 -5.22 -4.95 5.47
N VAL A 94 -6.41 -4.36 5.47
CA VAL A 94 -7.06 -3.79 4.28
C VAL A 94 -6.94 -2.28 4.33
N HIS A 95 -6.28 -1.70 3.31
CA HIS A 95 -6.08 -0.26 3.22
C HIS A 95 -6.72 0.31 1.95
N GLU A 96 -7.43 1.43 2.08
CA GLU A 96 -7.85 2.21 0.92
C GLU A 96 -6.69 3.09 0.43
N ALA A 97 -6.50 3.14 -0.89
CA ALA A 97 -5.35 3.79 -1.49
C ALA A 97 -5.69 4.65 -2.70
N SER A 98 -4.79 5.59 -2.99
CA SER A 98 -4.66 6.28 -4.27
C SER A 98 -3.48 5.68 -5.06
N ILE A 99 -3.38 5.97 -6.36
CA ILE A 99 -2.33 5.44 -7.23
C ILE A 99 -1.17 6.42 -7.36
N VAL A 100 0.07 5.94 -7.27
CA VAL A 100 1.27 6.75 -7.48
C VAL A 100 1.86 6.45 -8.84
N VAL A 101 2.01 7.49 -9.66
CA VAL A 101 2.51 7.39 -11.04
C VAL A 101 3.80 8.19 -11.17
N ALA A 102 4.80 7.57 -11.79
CA ALA A 102 6.03 8.24 -12.22
C ALA A 102 6.46 7.69 -13.58
N ASN A 103 6.93 8.57 -14.46
CA ASN A 103 7.44 8.19 -15.78
C ASN A 103 6.49 7.26 -16.57
N GLN A 104 5.19 7.61 -16.59
CA GLN A 104 4.13 6.84 -17.28
C GLN A 104 3.97 5.39 -16.77
N SER A 105 4.41 5.11 -15.54
CA SER A 105 4.22 3.83 -14.88
C SER A 105 3.57 4.03 -13.51
N VAL A 106 2.71 3.09 -13.10
CA VAL A 106 2.33 2.98 -11.70
C VAL A 106 3.52 2.43 -10.92
N VAL A 107 3.97 3.17 -9.91
CA VAL A 107 5.13 2.80 -9.07
C VAL A 107 4.74 2.42 -7.65
N GLY A 108 3.50 2.69 -7.26
CA GLY A 108 3.00 2.26 -5.95
C GLY A 108 1.60 2.75 -5.64
N TYR A 109 1.26 2.54 -4.37
CA TYR A 109 0.05 3.02 -3.74
C TYR A 109 0.39 4.12 -2.74
N TYR A 110 -0.52 5.07 -2.58
CA TYR A 110 -0.54 6.02 -1.47
C TYR A 110 -1.69 5.66 -0.53
N LEU A 111 -1.36 5.27 0.70
CA LEU A 111 -2.35 4.93 1.72
C LEU A 111 -2.86 6.22 2.38
N LYS A 112 -4.15 6.49 2.24
CA LYS A 112 -4.74 7.81 2.56
C LYS A 112 -4.78 8.12 4.04
N ILE A 113 -5.01 7.10 4.87
CA ILE A 113 -5.15 7.25 6.32
C ILE A 113 -3.77 7.32 6.96
N GLU A 114 -2.88 6.43 6.56
CA GLU A 114 -1.52 6.28 7.09
C GLU A 114 -0.55 7.33 6.55
N ASN A 115 -0.90 8.01 5.45
CA ASN A 115 -0.03 8.92 4.70
C ASN A 115 1.31 8.25 4.35
N ALA A 116 1.19 7.06 3.76
CA ALA A 116 2.31 6.17 3.52
C ALA A 116 2.33 5.65 2.07
N PHE A 117 3.54 5.49 1.54
CA PHE A 117 3.80 4.88 0.25
C PHE A 117 4.03 3.37 0.39
N VAL A 118 3.45 2.61 -0.53
CA VAL A 118 3.68 1.16 -0.68
C VAL A 118 4.12 0.90 -2.11
N ALA A 119 5.32 0.36 -2.27
CA ALA A 119 5.92 0.12 -3.58
C ALA A 119 5.25 -1.03 -4.33
N VAL A 120 5.21 -0.91 -5.66
CA VAL A 120 5.01 -2.04 -6.58
C VAL A 120 6.14 -2.06 -7.60
N GLU A 121 6.33 -3.19 -8.29
CA GLU A 121 7.15 -3.18 -9.51
C GLU A 121 6.52 -2.22 -10.54
N PRO A 122 7.29 -1.30 -11.16
CA PRO A 122 6.72 -0.33 -12.08
C PRO A 122 5.94 -0.97 -13.23
N VAL A 123 4.66 -0.60 -13.38
CA VAL A 123 3.79 -1.12 -14.45
C VAL A 123 3.41 0.02 -15.41
N PRO A 124 3.78 -0.06 -16.70
CA PRO A 124 3.45 0.97 -17.68
C PRO A 124 1.94 1.17 -17.85
N ILE A 125 1.52 2.43 -17.95
CA ILE A 125 0.12 2.82 -18.17
C ILE A 125 0.01 3.90 -19.22
N VAL A 126 -1.18 4.03 -19.81
CA VAL A 126 -1.53 5.14 -20.70
C VAL A 126 -2.70 5.91 -20.09
N LEU A 127 -2.47 7.17 -19.76
CA LEU A 127 -3.50 8.12 -19.32
C LEU A 127 -3.79 9.10 -20.46
N SER A 128 -5.04 9.17 -20.89
CA SER A 128 -5.52 10.24 -21.78
C SER A 128 -6.27 11.30 -20.97
N ARG A 129 -6.29 12.54 -21.43
CA ARG A 129 -7.17 13.56 -20.83
C ARG A 129 -8.61 13.27 -21.25
N GLU A 130 -9.54 13.35 -20.30
CA GLU A 130 -10.96 13.34 -20.60
C GLU A 130 -11.31 14.66 -21.32
N THR A 131 -11.64 14.57 -22.60
CA THR A 131 -12.12 15.72 -23.36
C THR A 131 -13.54 16.01 -22.92
N GLN A 132 -13.78 17.18 -22.34
CA GLN A 132 -15.14 17.67 -22.13
C GLN A 132 -15.71 18.07 -23.49
N GLU A 133 -16.57 17.22 -24.06
CA GLU A 133 -17.45 17.58 -25.17
C GLU A 133 -18.63 18.43 -24.68
#